data_AF-A0AAJ2KQI5-F1
#
_entry.id   AF-A0AAJ2KQI5-F1
#
_cell.length_a   1.000
_cell.length_b   1.000
_cell.length_c   1.000
_cell.angle_alpha   90.00
_cell.angle_beta   90.00
_cell.angle_gamma   90.00
#
_symmetry.space_group_name_H-M   'P 1'
#
loop_
_entity.id
_entity.type
_entity.pdbx_description
1 polymer ?
#
loop_
_entity_poly.entity_id
_entity_poly.type
_entity_poly.pdbx_seq_one_letter_code
_entity_poly.pdbx_strand_id
1 'polypeptide(L)'
;MISFVSDNYFLCKGIPSTVFFVSYVSNILEIKRLCYLNNPNSVIVAIENEVLRVRTTSLLRDLSTPHIVMLDEIKKDTAVKIESGIYSSLRSSMKYISNLANNREKVKQTYLTNREYDFFKLAHLSNHRIARLMNISEKTTSAYRIRVRNKLNLRSSNHLLMCRALNTINIASESE
;
A
#
# COMPACT_ATOMS: atom_id res chain seq x y z
N MET A 1 4.29 -19.48 -7.91
CA MET A 1 5.53 -18.70 -7.65
C MET A 1 5.14 -17.26 -7.33
N ILE A 2 5.89 -16.56 -6.46
CA ILE A 2 5.59 -15.17 -6.07
C ILE A 2 6.46 -14.23 -6.92
N SER A 3 5.86 -13.24 -7.57
CA SER A 3 6.62 -12.22 -8.31
C SER A 3 6.93 -11.04 -7.39
N PHE A 4 8.14 -10.50 -7.46
CA PHE A 4 8.57 -9.33 -6.70
C PHE A 4 9.00 -8.24 -7.67
N VAL A 5 8.32 -7.10 -7.64
CA VAL A 5 8.52 -5.97 -8.56
C VAL A 5 9.01 -4.76 -7.77
N SER A 6 10.09 -4.14 -8.22
CA SER A 6 10.69 -2.98 -7.53
C SER A 6 11.41 -2.06 -8.52
N ASP A 7 11.41 -0.76 -8.23
CA ASP A 7 12.22 0.26 -8.92
C ASP A 7 13.56 0.52 -8.23
N ASN A 8 13.85 -0.22 -7.16
CA ASN A 8 15.09 -0.19 -6.42
C ASN A 8 15.94 -1.44 -6.77
N TYR A 9 17.05 -1.21 -7.47
CA TYR A 9 17.96 -2.26 -7.93
C TYR A 9 18.63 -3.01 -6.78
N PHE A 10 19.04 -2.30 -5.72
CA PHE A 10 19.69 -2.91 -4.56
C PHE A 10 18.72 -3.80 -3.79
N LEU A 11 17.46 -3.35 -3.65
CA LEU A 11 16.41 -4.18 -3.08
C LEU A 11 16.24 -5.46 -3.89
N CYS A 12 16.12 -5.37 -5.23
CA CYS A 12 15.99 -6.53 -6.11
C CYS A 12 17.12 -7.56 -5.93
N LYS A 13 18.38 -7.10 -5.83
CA LYS A 13 19.54 -7.98 -5.64
C LYS A 13 19.54 -8.71 -4.30
N GLY A 14 18.89 -8.15 -3.27
CA GLY A 14 18.77 -8.76 -1.95
C GLY A 14 17.64 -9.78 -1.81
N ILE A 15 16.78 -9.94 -2.82
CA ILE A 15 15.63 -10.86 -2.74
C ILE A 15 16.06 -12.29 -3.12
N PRO A 16 15.70 -13.31 -2.32
CA PRO A 16 16.06 -14.70 -2.62
C PRO A 16 15.29 -15.23 -3.83
N SER A 17 16.01 -15.51 -4.92
CA SER A 17 15.45 -16.02 -6.17
C SER A 17 14.84 -17.42 -6.08
N THR A 18 15.14 -18.18 -5.02
CA THR A 18 14.52 -19.48 -4.74
C THR A 18 13.04 -19.38 -4.39
N VAL A 19 12.59 -18.22 -3.92
CA VAL A 19 11.20 -17.97 -3.50
C VAL A 19 10.50 -17.00 -4.44
N PHE A 20 11.25 -16.03 -4.98
CA PHE A 20 10.69 -14.92 -5.73
C PHE A 20 11.21 -14.86 -7.17
N PHE A 21 10.30 -14.57 -8.10
CA PHE A 21 10.67 -14.08 -9.42
C PHE A 21 10.84 -12.56 -9.35
N VAL A 22 12.06 -12.07 -9.43
CA VAL A 22 12.37 -10.65 -9.22
C VAL A 22 12.37 -9.90 -10.55
N SER A 23 11.66 -8.77 -10.60
CA SER A 23 11.56 -7.89 -11.77
C SER A 23 11.90 -6.46 -11.35
N TYR A 24 12.94 -5.90 -11.96
CA TYR A 24 13.25 -4.49 -11.84
C TYR A 24 12.41 -3.68 -12.83
N VAL A 25 11.83 -2.57 -12.39
CA VAL A 25 11.07 -1.66 -13.25
C VAL A 25 11.53 -0.21 -13.07
N SER A 26 11.87 0.43 -14.17
CA SER A 26 12.34 1.82 -14.22
C SER A 26 11.36 2.74 -14.96
N ASN A 27 10.44 2.16 -15.74
CA ASN A 27 9.53 2.92 -16.60
C ASN A 27 8.20 2.18 -16.85
N ILE A 28 7.25 2.89 -17.46
CA ILE A 28 5.88 2.40 -17.70
C ILE A 28 5.85 1.26 -18.74
N LEU A 29 6.76 1.24 -19.71
CA LEU A 29 6.80 0.17 -20.72
C LEU A 29 7.17 -1.17 -20.07
N GLU A 30 8.07 -1.16 -19.10
CA GLU A 30 8.41 -2.35 -18.31
C GLU A 30 7.24 -2.82 -17.44
N ILE A 31 6.45 -1.91 -16.88
CA ILE A 31 5.22 -2.26 -16.16
C ILE A 31 4.25 -3.01 -17.08
N LYS A 32 4.05 -2.55 -18.33
CA LYS A 32 3.18 -3.25 -19.29
C LYS A 32 3.69 -4.64 -19.65
N ARG A 33 5.00 -4.87 -19.59
CA ARG A 33 5.58 -6.21 -19.79
C ARG A 33 5.28 -7.16 -18.63
N LEU A 34 4.94 -6.64 -17.45
CA LEU A 34 4.49 -7.47 -16.32
C LEU A 34 3.17 -8.20 -16.64
N CYS A 35 2.37 -7.75 -17.63
CA CYS A 35 1.19 -8.49 -18.10
C CYS A 35 1.52 -9.89 -18.64
N TYR A 36 2.77 -10.11 -19.08
CA TYR A 36 3.24 -11.40 -19.56
C TYR A 36 3.80 -12.29 -18.46
N LEU A 37 3.73 -11.86 -17.19
CA LEU A 37 4.07 -12.73 -16.07
C LEU A 37 3.09 -13.90 -16.07
N ASN A 38 3.60 -15.12 -16.31
CA ASN A 38 2.85 -16.36 -16.21
C ASN A 38 2.13 -16.44 -14.85
N ASN A 39 0.82 -16.16 -14.84
CA ASN A 39 -0.13 -16.28 -13.72
C ASN A 39 0.52 -16.41 -12.34
N PRO A 40 1.13 -15.34 -11.80
CA PRO A 40 1.76 -15.40 -10.49
C PRO A 40 0.71 -15.62 -9.41
N ASN A 41 1.00 -16.46 -8.41
CA ASN A 41 0.09 -16.69 -7.28
C ASN A 41 -0.18 -15.39 -6.50
N SER A 42 0.82 -14.49 -6.47
CA SER A 42 0.75 -13.16 -5.90
C SER A 42 1.88 -12.30 -6.47
N VAL A 43 1.63 -11.00 -6.62
CA VAL A 43 2.64 -10.01 -6.99
C VAL A 43 2.94 -9.10 -5.79
N ILE A 44 4.21 -8.99 -5.41
CA ILE A 44 4.68 -8.03 -4.42
C ILE A 44 5.15 -6.78 -5.16
N VAL A 45 4.55 -5.63 -4.84
CA VAL A 45 4.86 -4.34 -5.45
C VAL A 45 5.64 -3.51 -4.44
N ALA A 46 6.96 -3.48 -4.57
CA ALA A 46 7.90 -2.71 -3.75
C ALA A 46 8.50 -1.56 -4.55
N ILE A 47 7.64 -0.72 -5.11
CA ILE A 47 8.02 0.43 -5.95
C ILE A 47 7.92 1.71 -5.11
N GLU A 48 9.02 2.44 -4.99
CA GLU A 48 9.09 3.70 -4.23
C GLU A 48 8.51 4.87 -5.03
N ASN A 49 8.77 4.93 -6.35
CA ASN A 49 8.21 5.92 -7.25
C ASN A 49 6.68 5.83 -7.29
N GLU A 50 6.01 6.91 -6.90
CA GLU A 50 4.56 6.93 -6.74
C GLU A 50 3.81 6.71 -8.07
N VAL A 51 4.28 7.32 -9.15
CA VAL A 51 3.65 7.19 -10.47
C VAL A 51 3.74 5.75 -10.96
N LEU A 52 4.93 5.13 -10.85
CA LEU A 52 5.12 3.74 -11.24
C LEU A 52 4.32 2.77 -10.36
N ARG A 53 4.28 3.00 -9.05
CA ARG A 53 3.51 2.17 -8.10
C ARG A 53 2.01 2.23 -8.41
N VAL A 54 1.46 3.42 -8.62
CA VAL A 54 0.04 3.61 -8.95
C VAL A 54 -0.30 2.93 -10.28
N ARG A 55 0.52 3.13 -11.32
CA ARG A 55 0.30 2.47 -12.62
C ARG A 55 0.37 0.95 -12.53
N THR A 56 1.34 0.42 -11.77
CA THR A 56 1.49 -1.03 -11.56
C THR A 56 0.31 -1.62 -10.81
N THR A 57 -0.13 -0.97 -9.73
CA THR A 57 -1.26 -1.46 -8.91
C THR A 57 -2.59 -1.35 -9.63
N SER A 58 -2.81 -0.31 -10.43
CA SER A 58 -3.96 -0.21 -11.33
C SER A 58 -3.97 -1.38 -12.32
N LEU A 59 -2.85 -1.60 -13.03
CA LEU A 59 -2.75 -2.70 -13.99
C LEU A 59 -3.03 -4.07 -13.36
N LEU A 60 -2.46 -4.34 -12.19
CA LEU A 60 -2.68 -5.61 -11.48
C LEU A 60 -4.14 -5.75 -11.02
N ARG A 61 -4.83 -4.66 -10.70
CA ARG A 61 -6.25 -4.66 -10.34
C ARG A 61 -7.12 -4.95 -11.56
N ASP A 62 -6.85 -4.33 -12.69
CA ASP A 62 -7.58 -4.54 -13.95
C ASP A 62 -7.45 -6.00 -14.40
N LEU A 63 -6.27 -6.59 -14.17
CA LEU A 63 -5.99 -8.01 -14.43
C LEU A 63 -6.48 -8.96 -13.32
N SER A 64 -7.18 -8.47 -12.30
CA SER A 64 -7.61 -9.25 -11.12
C SER A 64 -6.48 -10.06 -10.47
N THR A 65 -5.24 -9.59 -10.59
CA THR A 65 -4.05 -10.29 -10.09
C THR A 65 -3.87 -9.97 -8.61
N PRO A 66 -3.82 -10.99 -7.72
CA PRO A 66 -3.58 -10.78 -6.31
C PRO A 66 -2.25 -10.07 -6.08
N HIS A 67 -2.28 -8.96 -5.34
CA HIS A 67 -1.07 -8.17 -5.12
C HIS A 67 -0.98 -7.61 -3.69
N ILE A 68 0.26 -7.43 -3.25
CA ILE A 68 0.60 -6.81 -1.97
C ILE A 68 1.48 -5.60 -2.26
N VAL A 69 1.05 -4.43 -1.80
CA VAL A 69 1.80 -3.19 -1.98
C VAL A 69 2.68 -2.95 -0.75
N MET A 70 3.99 -2.85 -0.96
CA MET A 70 4.94 -2.53 0.10
C MET A 70 5.11 -1.02 0.20
N LEU A 71 4.92 -0.50 1.41
CA LEU A 71 4.99 0.91 1.76
C LEU A 71 5.97 1.08 2.92
N ASP A 72 6.85 2.10 2.88
CA ASP A 72 7.84 2.33 3.97
C ASP A 72 7.14 2.62 5.31
N GLU A 73 5.89 3.01 5.19
CA GLU A 73 5.25 3.75 6.23
C GLU A 73 4.33 2.90 7.11
N ILE A 74 4.10 1.66 6.68
CA ILE A 74 3.53 0.59 7.50
C ILE A 74 4.61 0.06 8.45
N LYS A 75 4.24 -0.22 9.70
CA LYS A 75 5.14 -0.79 10.70
C LYS A 75 5.73 -2.11 10.21
N LYS A 76 7.01 -2.33 10.50
CA LYS A 76 7.77 -3.53 10.12
C LYS A 76 7.00 -4.80 10.48
N ASP A 77 7.02 -5.78 9.56
CA ASP A 77 6.38 -7.10 9.70
C ASP A 77 4.89 -7.02 10.08
N THR A 78 4.21 -5.97 9.60
CA THR A 78 2.75 -5.84 9.68
C THR A 78 2.17 -5.63 8.30
N ALA A 79 0.91 -6.03 8.16
CA ALA A 79 0.11 -5.78 6.97
C ALA A 79 -1.27 -5.29 7.40
N VAL A 80 -1.88 -4.53 6.51
CA VAL A 80 -3.26 -4.08 6.63
C VAL A 80 -3.96 -4.36 5.32
N LYS A 81 -5.16 -4.92 5.41
CA LYS A 81 -6.05 -5.03 4.27
C LYS A 81 -7.03 -3.86 4.30
N ILE A 82 -7.06 -3.07 3.24
CA ILE A 82 -7.95 -1.92 3.04
C ILE A 82 -8.70 -2.19 1.75
N GLU A 83 -10.02 -2.25 1.82
CA GLU A 83 -10.89 -2.72 0.74
C GLU A 83 -10.39 -4.04 0.13
N SER A 84 -10.07 -4.06 -1.17
CA SER A 84 -9.52 -5.23 -1.88
C SER A 84 -7.99 -5.32 -1.83
N GLY A 85 -7.30 -4.26 -1.39
CA GLY A 85 -5.84 -4.18 -1.39
C GLY A 85 -5.20 -4.64 -0.09
N ILE A 86 -4.07 -5.34 -0.19
CA ILE A 86 -3.20 -5.66 0.96
C ILE A 86 -1.96 -4.78 0.89
N TYR A 87 -1.68 -4.11 2.00
CA TYR A 87 -0.53 -3.23 2.14
C TYR A 87 0.37 -3.75 3.26
N SER A 88 1.68 -3.76 3.03
CA SER A 88 2.68 -4.28 3.97
C SER A 88 3.86 -3.33 4.08
N SER A 89 4.68 -3.48 5.11
CA SER A 89 5.89 -2.65 5.26
C SER A 89 6.97 -2.99 4.24
N LEU A 90 7.63 -2.00 3.63
CA LEU A 90 8.87 -2.18 2.86
C LEU A 90 10.00 -2.79 3.69
N ARG A 91 9.94 -2.64 5.02
CA ARG A 91 10.95 -3.13 5.97
C ARG A 91 10.69 -4.56 6.44
N SER A 92 9.67 -5.22 5.88
CA SER A 92 9.29 -6.57 6.27
C SER A 92 10.38 -7.57 5.90
N SER A 93 10.57 -8.57 6.74
CA SER A 93 11.42 -9.71 6.43
C SER A 93 10.87 -10.51 5.25
N MET A 94 11.76 -11.11 4.46
CA MET A 94 11.35 -11.94 3.31
C MET A 94 10.52 -13.15 3.72
N LYS A 95 10.81 -13.73 4.90
CA LYS A 95 10.00 -14.80 5.50
C LYS A 95 8.57 -14.35 5.80
N TYR A 96 8.41 -13.13 6.31
CA TYR A 96 7.09 -12.57 6.55
C TYR A 96 6.32 -12.36 5.24
N ILE A 97 6.97 -11.74 4.24
CA ILE A 97 6.35 -11.45 2.95
C ILE A 97 5.95 -12.70 2.19
N SER A 98 6.80 -13.74 2.18
CA SER A 98 6.45 -15.01 1.53
C SER A 98 5.27 -15.69 2.21
N ASN A 99 5.23 -15.69 3.54
CA ASN A 99 4.10 -16.21 4.30
C ASN A 99 2.81 -15.41 4.03
N LEU A 100 2.91 -14.07 4.00
CA LEU A 100 1.80 -13.17 3.70
C LEU A 100 1.23 -13.42 2.30
N ALA A 101 2.09 -13.57 1.29
CA ALA A 101 1.67 -13.87 -0.09
C ALA A 101 0.93 -15.20 -0.20
N ASN A 102 1.36 -16.22 0.53
CA ASN A 102 0.75 -17.55 0.53
C ASN A 102 -0.51 -17.66 1.41
N ASN A 103 -0.63 -16.82 2.46
CA ASN A 103 -1.73 -16.84 3.42
C ASN A 103 -2.56 -15.54 3.41
N ARG A 104 -2.64 -14.86 2.27
CA ARG A 104 -3.24 -13.52 2.15
C ARG A 104 -4.69 -13.44 2.62
N GLU A 105 -5.44 -14.53 2.51
CA GLU A 105 -6.85 -14.61 2.90
C GLU A 105 -7.04 -14.49 4.42
N LYS A 106 -6.00 -14.82 5.20
CA LYS A 106 -6.01 -14.71 6.66
C LYS A 106 -5.78 -13.28 7.15
N VAL A 107 -5.44 -12.34 6.27
CA VAL A 107 -5.23 -10.94 6.63
C VAL A 107 -6.58 -10.31 6.95
N LYS A 108 -6.74 -9.90 8.22
CA LYS A 108 -7.98 -9.26 8.67
C LYS A 108 -8.17 -7.93 7.94
N GLN A 109 -9.38 -7.73 7.45
CA GLN A 109 -9.83 -6.47 6.89
C GLN A 109 -9.87 -5.41 8.00
N THR A 110 -9.18 -4.30 7.79
CA THR A 110 -9.35 -3.13 8.65
C THR A 110 -10.45 -2.24 8.08
N TYR A 111 -11.33 -1.79 8.97
CA TYR A 111 -12.42 -0.88 8.63
C TYR A 111 -12.22 0.49 9.29
N LEU A 112 -12.26 1.53 8.45
CA LEU A 112 -12.43 2.90 8.88
C LEU A 112 -13.93 3.22 8.84
N THR A 113 -14.45 3.88 9.87
CA THR A 113 -15.80 4.45 9.81
C THR A 113 -15.84 5.57 8.76
N ASN A 114 -17.03 5.94 8.26
CA ASN A 114 -17.16 7.03 7.28
C ASN A 114 -16.44 8.31 7.76
N ARG A 115 -16.60 8.69 9.04
CA ARG A 115 -15.89 9.83 9.62
C ARG A 115 -14.38 9.64 9.70
N GLU A 116 -13.90 8.43 10.02
CA GLU A 116 -12.47 8.14 10.01
C GLU A 116 -11.90 8.18 8.60
N TYR A 117 -12.70 7.80 7.59
CA TYR A 117 -12.34 7.88 6.18
C TYR A 117 -12.30 9.33 5.67
N ASP A 118 -13.29 10.15 6.04
CA ASP A 118 -13.29 11.58 5.74
C ASP A 118 -12.09 12.29 6.38
N PHE A 119 -11.81 11.94 7.65
CA PHE A 119 -10.60 12.39 8.32
C PHE A 119 -9.34 11.91 7.57
N PHE A 120 -9.30 10.65 7.16
CA PHE A 120 -8.16 10.04 6.47
C PHE A 120 -7.81 10.77 5.18
N LYS A 121 -8.81 11.16 4.37
CA LYS A 121 -8.64 11.99 3.15
C LYS A 121 -7.93 13.32 3.42
N LEU A 122 -8.23 13.94 4.55
CA LEU A 122 -7.71 15.26 4.93
C LEU A 122 -6.43 15.20 5.75
N ALA A 123 -5.93 14.01 6.07
CA ALA A 123 -4.92 13.88 7.10
C ALA A 123 -3.51 14.33 6.68
N HIS A 124 -3.36 14.67 5.41
CA HIS A 124 -2.24 15.42 4.83
C HIS A 124 -2.29 16.92 5.15
N LEU A 125 -3.25 17.39 5.93
CA LEU A 125 -3.36 18.77 6.40
C LEU A 125 -3.00 18.83 7.88
N SER A 126 -2.82 20.05 8.42
CA SER A 126 -2.62 20.26 9.86
C SER A 126 -3.88 20.01 10.67
N ASN A 127 -3.74 19.69 11.97
CA ASN A 127 -4.88 19.40 12.85
C ASN A 127 -5.91 20.53 12.89
N HIS A 128 -5.43 21.75 13.01
CA HIS A 128 -6.25 22.95 12.98
C HIS A 128 -7.04 23.09 11.67
N ARG A 129 -6.43 22.80 10.51
CA ARG A 129 -7.12 22.88 9.21
C ARG A 129 -8.18 21.79 9.05
N ILE A 130 -7.88 20.56 9.48
CA ILE A 130 -8.85 19.45 9.48
C ILE A 130 -10.01 19.74 10.44
N ALA A 131 -9.72 20.27 11.63
CA ALA A 131 -10.71 20.66 12.63
C ALA A 131 -11.74 21.63 12.05
N ARG A 132 -11.28 22.65 11.31
CA ARG A 132 -12.15 23.58 10.58
C ARG A 132 -12.96 22.90 9.49
N LEU A 133 -12.32 22.10 8.63
CA LEU A 133 -12.98 21.44 7.49
C LEU A 133 -14.04 20.42 7.92
N MET A 134 -13.79 19.69 9.00
CA MET A 134 -14.71 18.67 9.53
C MET A 134 -15.66 19.19 10.60
N ASN A 135 -15.56 20.48 10.97
CA ASN A 135 -16.30 21.10 12.07
C ASN A 135 -16.17 20.33 13.41
N ILE A 136 -14.94 20.00 13.80
CA ILE A 136 -14.60 19.29 15.06
C ILE A 136 -13.49 20.03 15.80
N SER A 137 -13.26 19.69 17.08
CA SER A 137 -12.15 20.26 17.85
C SER A 137 -10.79 19.66 17.43
N GLU A 138 -9.70 20.42 17.59
CA GLU A 138 -8.34 19.93 17.34
C GLU A 138 -7.97 18.72 18.21
N LYS A 139 -8.52 18.65 19.43
CA LYS A 139 -8.41 17.47 20.30
C LYS A 139 -9.03 16.23 19.65
N THR A 140 -10.22 16.39 19.04
CA THR A 140 -10.91 15.31 18.32
C THR A 140 -10.12 14.89 17.09
N THR A 141 -9.59 15.84 16.33
CA THR A 141 -8.69 15.59 15.19
C THR A 141 -7.45 14.79 15.60
N SER A 142 -6.83 15.14 16.73
CA SER A 142 -5.69 14.42 17.29
C SER A 142 -6.05 12.99 17.68
N ALA A 143 -7.23 12.80 18.28
CA ALA A 143 -7.75 11.47 18.59
C ALA A 143 -8.02 10.63 17.33
N TYR A 144 -8.51 11.24 16.24
CA TYR A 144 -8.66 10.55 14.96
C TYR A 144 -7.31 10.14 14.36
N ARG A 145 -6.27 10.98 14.41
CA ARG A 145 -4.92 10.59 14.00
C ARG A 145 -4.45 9.33 14.70
N ILE A 146 -4.56 9.29 16.03
CA ILE A 146 -4.11 8.15 16.82
C ILE A 146 -4.91 6.90 16.44
N ARG A 147 -6.24 7.00 16.36
CA ARG A 147 -7.13 5.87 16.00
C ARG A 147 -6.81 5.32 14.62
N VAL A 148 -6.76 6.16 13.60
CA VAL A 148 -6.50 5.73 12.22
C VAL A 148 -5.09 5.18 12.07
N ARG A 149 -4.08 5.83 12.67
CA ARG A 149 -2.69 5.33 12.71
C ARG A 149 -2.62 3.93 13.32
N ASN A 150 -3.32 3.69 14.42
CA ASN A 150 -3.33 2.40 15.10
C ASN A 150 -4.05 1.34 14.26
N LYS A 151 -5.20 1.66 13.67
CA LYS A 151 -5.95 0.75 12.78
C LYS A 151 -5.15 0.34 11.55
N LEU A 152 -4.42 1.28 10.96
CA LEU A 152 -3.64 1.07 9.75
C LEU A 152 -2.18 0.63 10.00
N ASN A 153 -1.80 0.42 11.27
CA ASN A 153 -0.42 0.07 11.67
C ASN A 153 0.65 1.01 11.11
N LEU A 154 0.40 2.33 11.08
CA LEU A 154 1.35 3.30 10.51
C LEU A 154 2.48 3.66 11.49
N ARG A 155 3.65 4.01 10.94
CA ARG A 155 4.87 4.36 11.70
C ARG A 155 4.82 5.75 12.35
N SER A 156 4.36 6.78 11.64
CA SER A 156 4.37 8.18 12.11
C SER A 156 3.04 8.92 11.89
N SER A 157 2.87 10.08 12.54
CA SER A 157 1.66 10.90 12.48
C SER A 157 1.61 11.90 11.31
N ASN A 158 2.71 12.10 10.58
CA ASN A 158 2.90 13.22 9.66
C ASN A 158 3.00 12.84 8.18
N HIS A 159 1.97 13.27 7.45
CA HIS A 159 1.96 13.87 6.11
C HIS A 159 2.14 13.02 4.83
N LEU A 160 3.32 12.54 4.43
CA LEU A 160 3.49 11.90 3.10
C LEU A 160 2.72 10.58 2.91
N LEU A 161 2.40 9.97 4.05
CA LEU A 161 1.81 8.67 4.29
C LEU A 161 0.34 8.53 3.92
N MET A 162 -0.43 9.58 4.20
CA MET A 162 -1.89 9.54 4.13
C MET A 162 -2.38 9.93 2.73
N CYS A 163 -1.59 10.69 1.97
CA CYS A 163 -1.82 10.96 0.54
C CYS A 163 -1.60 9.74 -0.36
N ARG A 164 -0.53 8.96 -0.11
CA ARG A 164 -0.09 7.88 -1.03
C ARG A 164 -0.98 6.63 -1.01
N ALA A 165 -1.54 6.31 0.14
CA ALA A 165 -2.50 5.20 0.26
C ALA A 165 -3.80 5.49 -0.54
N LEU A 166 -4.22 6.76 -0.60
CA LEU A 166 -5.45 7.18 -1.28
C LEU A 166 -5.34 7.29 -2.79
N ASN A 167 -4.22 7.73 -3.38
CA ASN A 167 -4.07 7.70 -4.84
C ASN A 167 -4.16 6.28 -5.42
N THR A 168 -3.88 5.26 -4.58
CA THR A 168 -4.05 3.85 -4.96
C THR A 168 -5.51 3.40 -4.85
N ILE A 169 -6.34 4.06 -4.03
CA ILE A 169 -7.74 3.71 -3.77
C ILE A 169 -8.69 4.56 -4.65
N ASN A 170 -8.51 5.87 -4.71
CA ASN A 170 -9.38 6.84 -5.41
C ASN A 170 -9.38 6.71 -6.95
N ILE A 171 -8.32 6.20 -7.59
CA ILE A 171 -8.35 6.02 -9.05
C ILE A 171 -9.38 4.96 -9.47
N ALA A 172 -9.73 4.02 -8.59
CA ALA A 172 -10.82 3.08 -8.86
C ALA A 172 -12.23 3.66 -8.66
N SER A 173 -12.35 4.85 -8.06
CA SER A 173 -13.63 5.57 -7.93
C SER A 173 -13.81 6.70 -8.95
N GLU A 174 -12.78 7.03 -9.74
CA GLU A 174 -12.82 8.05 -10.81
C GLU A 174 -12.87 7.41 -12.21
N SER A 175 -13.21 6.11 -12.30
CA SER A 175 -13.31 5.33 -13.55
C SER A 175 -14.75 5.12 -14.04
N GLU A 176 -15.72 5.91 -13.54
CA GLU A 176 -17.11 5.95 -14.04
C GLU A 176 -17.33 7.20 -14.91
#